data_AF-A0A2G8B4C2-F1
#
_entry.id   AF-A0A2G8B4C2-F1
#
_cell.length_a   1.000
_cell.length_b   1.000
_cell.length_c   1.000
_cell.angle_alpha   90.00
_cell.angle_beta   90.00
_cell.angle_gamma   90.00
#
_symmetry.space_group_name_H-M   'P 1'
#
loop_
_entity.id
_entity.type
_entity.pdbx_description
1 polymer ?
#
loop_
_entity_poly.entity_id
_entity_poly.type
_entity_poly.pdbx_seq_one_letter_code
_entity_poly.pdbx_strand_id
1 'polypeptide(L)'
;MIDRELDATLLIDSRRSTHLCDVGAPGFLAVAAVGSDGDTTLLVADADRLGDPTAGFDSACRAVEHEQLGALPPYWRSRVRLAPTRCGRATAAGGRCRVVVTRPGQTCGWHRSGGREKLQHQRKKGER
;
A
#
# COMPACT_ATOMS: atom_id res chain seq x y z
N MET A 1 27.70 17.10 26.64
CA MET A 1 27.27 16.49 25.36
C MET A 1 27.67 15.05 25.45
N ILE A 2 26.74 14.20 25.89
CA ILE A 2 26.98 12.78 26.15
C ILE A 2 26.55 12.00 24.91
N ASP A 3 27.44 11.08 24.51
CA ASP A 3 27.33 9.99 23.54
C ASP A 3 25.94 9.75 22.93
N ARG A 4 25.83 10.03 21.62
CA ARG A 4 24.68 9.66 20.78
C ARG A 4 25.03 8.55 19.79
N GLU A 5 26.09 7.79 20.08
CA GLU A 5 26.72 6.84 19.15
C GLU A 5 26.32 5.37 19.41
N LEU A 6 25.48 5.11 20.43
CA LEU A 6 25.00 3.76 20.79
C LEU A 6 23.66 3.36 20.14
N ASP A 7 23.04 4.24 19.34
CA ASP A 7 21.69 4.02 18.75
C ASP A 7 21.73 3.56 17.27
N ALA A 8 22.81 2.91 16.82
CA ALA A 8 22.94 2.53 15.41
C ALA A 8 22.21 1.23 15.03
N THR A 9 21.68 0.46 16.00
CA THR A 9 21.04 -0.84 15.74
C THR A 9 19.54 -0.78 16.04
N LEU A 10 18.71 -0.96 15.01
CA LEU A 10 17.27 -1.12 15.17
C LEU A 10 16.89 -2.60 15.36
N LEU A 11 15.94 -2.87 16.25
CA LEU A 11 15.38 -4.21 16.45
C LEU A 11 14.19 -4.45 15.51
N ILE A 12 14.17 -5.57 14.80
CA ILE A 12 13.05 -5.92 13.92
C ILE A 12 11.90 -6.51 14.74
N ASP A 13 10.73 -5.89 14.67
CA ASP A 13 9.48 -6.44 15.16
C ASP A 13 8.88 -7.38 14.12
N SER A 14 9.20 -8.66 14.24
CA SER A 14 8.75 -9.70 13.31
C SER A 14 7.22 -9.85 13.25
N ARG A 15 6.47 -9.45 14.29
CA ARG A 15 5.00 -9.52 14.29
C ARG A 15 4.36 -8.43 13.45
N ARG A 16 5.05 -7.30 13.27
CA ARG A 16 4.62 -6.17 12.44
C ARG A 16 5.33 -6.14 11.07
N SER A 17 6.02 -7.21 10.70
CA SER A 17 6.77 -7.33 9.45
C SER A 17 6.15 -8.39 8.52
N THR A 18 6.34 -8.24 7.21
CA THR A 18 5.82 -9.20 6.20
C THR A 18 6.74 -9.34 5.00
N HIS A 19 6.73 -10.52 4.37
CA HIS A 19 7.36 -10.73 3.07
C HIS A 19 6.63 -9.98 1.96
N LEU A 20 7.37 -9.58 0.91
CA LEU A 20 6.86 -8.87 -0.26
C LEU A 20 6.79 -9.73 -1.52
N CYS A 21 6.78 -11.06 -1.35
CA CYS A 21 6.72 -12.01 -2.47
C CYS A 21 5.40 -11.93 -3.26
N ASP A 22 4.30 -11.58 -2.60
CA ASP A 22 2.96 -11.43 -3.19
C ASP A 22 2.80 -10.13 -4.00
N VAL A 23 3.66 -9.13 -3.75
CA VAL A 23 3.69 -7.84 -4.46
C VAL A 23 4.83 -7.77 -5.49
N GLY A 24 5.46 -8.90 -5.80
CA GLY A 24 6.45 -9.00 -6.88
C GLY A 24 7.86 -8.57 -6.48
N ALA A 25 8.18 -8.52 -5.18
CA ALA A 25 9.53 -8.26 -4.69
C ALA A 25 10.15 -9.48 -3.95
N PRO A 26 10.54 -10.53 -4.71
CA PRO A 26 11.53 -11.54 -4.37
C PRO A 26 12.48 -11.28 -3.22
N GLY A 27 12.45 -11.99 -2.09
CA GLY A 27 13.54 -11.87 -1.10
C GLY A 27 13.58 -10.56 -0.30
N PHE A 28 12.60 -9.68 -0.45
CA PHE A 28 12.44 -8.49 0.39
C PHE A 28 11.35 -8.66 1.45
N LEU A 29 11.53 -7.97 2.57
CA LEU A 29 10.53 -7.78 3.62
C LEU A 29 10.20 -6.30 3.78
N ALA A 30 8.93 -6.01 4.06
CA ALA A 30 8.56 -4.76 4.74
C ALA A 30 8.68 -5.01 6.25
N VAL A 31 9.61 -4.30 6.91
CA VAL A 31 9.92 -4.50 8.32
C VAL A 31 9.55 -3.28 9.15
N ALA A 32 9.01 -3.53 10.34
CA ALA A 32 8.88 -2.54 11.38
C ALA A 32 10.10 -2.64 12.31
N ALA A 33 10.99 -1.66 12.23
CA ALA A 33 12.22 -1.60 13.00
C ALA A 33 12.03 -0.62 14.17
N VAL A 34 12.43 -1.00 15.38
CA VAL A 34 12.22 -0.25 16.62
C VAL A 34 13.55 0.21 17.18
N GLY A 35 13.67 1.50 17.44
CA GLY A 35 14.82 2.13 18.09
C GLY A 35 14.85 1.90 19.60
N SER A 36 15.97 2.24 20.22
CA SER A 36 16.17 2.20 21.67
C SER A 36 15.24 3.16 22.44
N ASP A 37 14.82 4.24 21.77
CA ASP A 37 13.84 5.23 22.19
C ASP A 37 12.38 4.77 22.01
N GLY A 38 12.17 3.62 21.37
CA GLY A 38 10.85 3.06 21.07
C GLY A 38 10.24 3.60 19.77
N ASP A 39 10.94 4.48 19.05
CA ASP A 39 10.46 4.98 17.76
C ASP A 39 10.44 3.86 16.73
N THR A 40 9.39 3.85 15.91
CA THR A 40 9.23 2.83 14.85
C THR A 40 9.56 3.43 13.50
N THR A 41 10.53 2.82 12.81
CA THR A 41 10.88 3.10 11.42
C THR A 41 10.39 1.95 10.54
N LEU A 42 9.74 2.26 9.42
CA LEU A 42 9.34 1.27 8.43
C LEU A 42 10.41 1.19 7.34
N LEU A 43 10.93 0.00 7.08
CA LEU A 43 11.99 -0.22 6.11
C LEU A 43 11.59 -1.31 5.12
N VAL A 44 12.17 -1.26 3.92
CA VAL A 44 12.21 -2.41 3.01
C VAL A 44 13.60 -3.03 3.14
N ALA A 45 13.67 -4.25 3.63
CA ALA A 45 14.93 -4.95 3.91
C ALA A 45 15.11 -6.17 3.02
N ASP A 46 16.34 -6.42 2.59
CA ASP A 46 16.74 -7.69 1.98
C ASP A 46 16.80 -8.77 3.06
N ALA A 47 16.04 -9.86 2.87
CA ALA A 47 15.92 -10.97 3.81
C ALA A 47 17.28 -11.59 4.16
N ASP A 48 18.17 -11.71 3.17
CA ASP A 48 19.45 -12.41 3.29
C ASP A 48 20.54 -11.54 3.93
N ARG A 49 20.26 -10.26 4.13
CA ARG A 49 21.17 -9.28 4.76
C ARG A 49 20.75 -8.96 6.20
N LEU A 50 19.65 -9.52 6.69
CA LEU A 50 19.22 -9.29 8.07
C LEU A 50 20.22 -9.88 9.07
N GLY A 51 20.69 -9.03 10.01
CA GLY A 51 21.69 -9.41 11.00
C GLY A 51 23.13 -9.37 10.49
N ASP A 52 23.38 -9.00 9.23
CA ASP A 52 24.74 -8.72 8.76
C ASP A 52 25.21 -7.38 9.35
N PRO A 53 26.30 -7.37 10.16
CA PRO A 53 26.82 -6.13 10.76
C PRO A 53 27.39 -5.14 9.73
N THR A 54 27.60 -5.57 8.48
CA THR A 54 28.04 -4.71 7.37
C THR A 54 26.88 -4.12 6.58
N ALA A 55 25.65 -4.62 6.80
CA ALA A 55 24.46 -4.07 6.17
C ALA A 55 23.95 -2.86 6.98
N GLY A 56 24.05 -1.67 6.38
CA GLY A 56 23.47 -0.45 6.91
C GLY A 56 22.22 -0.04 6.13
N PHE A 57 21.38 0.78 6.75
CA PHE A 57 20.35 1.54 6.05
C PHE A 57 20.63 3.04 6.27
N ASP A 58 20.32 3.84 5.26
CA ASP A 58 20.38 5.30 5.36
C ASP A 58 19.03 5.84 4.92
N SER A 59 18.27 6.35 5.90
CA SER A 59 16.93 6.93 5.69
C SER A 59 16.95 8.26 4.91
N ALA A 60 18.14 8.81 4.66
CA ALA A 60 18.34 9.98 3.80
C ALA A 60 18.96 9.59 2.44
N CYS A 61 19.10 8.30 2.14
CA CYS A 61 19.77 7.83 0.93
C CYS A 61 18.94 8.14 -0.31
N ARG A 62 19.23 9.28 -0.93
CA ARG A 62 18.59 9.74 -2.17
C ARG A 62 18.79 8.80 -3.37
N ALA A 63 19.74 7.86 -3.27
CA ALA A 63 20.00 6.87 -4.31
C ALA A 63 18.99 5.71 -4.31
N VAL A 64 18.19 5.56 -3.25
CA VAL A 64 17.21 4.49 -3.14
C VAL A 64 16.04 4.74 -4.08
N GLU A 65 15.82 3.83 -5.05
CA GLU A 65 14.82 4.02 -6.12
C GLU A 65 13.38 4.21 -5.59
N HIS A 66 13.04 3.61 -4.44
CA HIS A 66 11.70 3.72 -3.87
C HIS A 66 11.44 5.06 -3.15
N GLU A 67 12.47 5.87 -2.91
CA GLU A 67 12.36 7.22 -2.33
C GLU A 67 12.55 8.33 -3.37
N GLN A 68 12.60 8.00 -4.67
CA GLN A 68 12.68 9.00 -5.72
C GLN A 68 11.39 9.83 -5.80
N LEU A 69 11.33 10.87 -4.98
CA LEU A 69 10.31 11.91 -5.01
C LEU A 69 10.47 12.70 -6.31
N GLY A 70 9.61 12.42 -7.29
CA GLY A 70 9.67 13.05 -8.60
C GLY A 70 8.57 12.57 -9.52
N ALA A 71 8.48 13.17 -10.70
CA ALA A 71 7.57 12.66 -11.72
C ALA A 71 8.00 11.23 -12.11
N LEU A 72 7.03 10.31 -12.17
CA LEU A 72 7.27 8.95 -12.66
C LEU A 72 8.04 9.00 -14.01
N PRO A 73 8.95 8.04 -14.27
CA PRO A 73 9.62 7.94 -15.57
C PRO A 73 8.62 7.98 -16.74
N PRO A 74 8.95 8.58 -17.89
CA PRO A 74 8.03 8.75 -19.03
C PRO A 74 7.33 7.45 -19.47
N TYR A 75 8.05 6.34 -19.41
CA TYR A 75 7.52 5.00 -19.66
C TYR A 75 6.33 4.67 -18.73
N TRP A 76 6.50 4.81 -17.42
CA TRP A 76 5.46 4.54 -16.44
C TRP A 76 4.31 5.54 -16.50
N ARG A 77 4.59 6.83 -16.71
CA ARG A 77 3.54 7.84 -16.92
C ARG A 77 2.65 7.49 -18.11
N SER A 78 3.24 7.00 -19.20
CA SER A 78 2.49 6.60 -20.39
C SER A 78 1.58 5.41 -20.10
N ARG A 79 2.08 4.40 -19.38
CA ARG A 79 1.27 3.25 -18.97
C ARG A 79 0.12 3.63 -18.05
N VAL A 80 0.35 4.49 -17.07
CA VAL A 80 -0.70 4.98 -16.16
C VAL A 80 -1.73 5.80 -16.93
N ARG A 81 -1.29 6.69 -17.83
CA ARG A 81 -2.19 7.52 -18.64
C ARG A 81 -3.09 6.71 -19.58
N LEU A 82 -2.56 5.61 -20.14
CA LEU A 82 -3.32 4.73 -21.03
C LEU A 82 -4.22 3.74 -20.28
N ALA A 83 -4.03 3.59 -18.96
CA ALA A 83 -4.86 2.68 -18.18
C ALA A 83 -6.31 3.20 -18.12
N PRO A 84 -7.30 2.34 -18.39
CA PRO A 84 -8.70 2.73 -18.29
C PRO A 84 -9.03 3.09 -16.83
N THR A 85 -9.75 4.19 -16.64
CA THR A 85 -10.22 4.56 -15.31
C THR A 85 -11.28 3.56 -14.84
N ARG A 86 -11.22 3.12 -13.58
CA ARG A 86 -12.13 2.13 -13.00
C ARG A 86 -12.84 2.67 -11.75
N CYS A 87 -14.02 2.12 -11.45
CA CYS A 87 -14.89 2.54 -10.35
C CYS A 87 -14.22 2.52 -8.97
N GLY A 88 -13.44 1.47 -8.65
CA GLY A 88 -12.70 1.34 -7.38
C GLY A 88 -13.56 1.15 -6.12
N ARG A 89 -14.89 1.29 -6.18
CA ARG A 89 -15.80 1.05 -5.04
C ARG A 89 -15.72 -0.39 -4.54
N ALA A 90 -15.93 -0.60 -3.25
CA ALA A 90 -15.95 -1.95 -2.67
C ALA A 90 -17.09 -2.78 -3.30
N THR A 91 -16.78 -4.05 -3.58
CA THR A 91 -17.76 -5.05 -4.01
C THR A 91 -18.29 -5.80 -2.79
N ALA A 92 -19.45 -6.46 -2.92
CA ALA A 92 -20.01 -7.28 -1.83
C ALA A 92 -19.07 -8.43 -1.42
N ALA A 93 -18.21 -8.90 -2.34
CA ALA A 93 -17.20 -9.92 -2.10
C ALA A 93 -15.88 -9.38 -1.50
N GLY A 94 -15.85 -8.13 -1.00
CA GLY A 94 -14.66 -7.54 -0.38
C GLY A 94 -13.59 -7.01 -1.34
N GLY A 95 -13.68 -7.31 -2.64
CA GLY A 95 -12.78 -6.78 -3.68
C GLY A 95 -13.09 -5.33 -4.12
N ARG A 96 -12.27 -4.79 -5.03
CA ARG A 96 -12.47 -3.47 -5.65
C ARG A 96 -13.15 -3.59 -7.02
N CYS A 97 -14.16 -2.76 -7.27
CA CYS A 97 -14.88 -2.73 -8.53
C CYS A 97 -13.97 -2.31 -9.69
N ARG A 98 -13.88 -3.15 -10.72
CA ARG A 98 -13.04 -2.92 -11.90
C ARG A 98 -13.79 -2.44 -13.13
N VAL A 99 -15.09 -2.13 -13.02
CA VAL A 99 -15.88 -1.59 -14.14
C VAL A 99 -15.25 -0.27 -14.63
N VAL A 100 -15.08 -0.15 -15.94
CA VAL A 100 -14.50 1.04 -16.58
C VAL A 100 -15.47 2.22 -16.46
N VAL A 101 -14.94 3.39 -16.14
CA VAL A 101 -15.69 4.64 -15.99
C VAL A 101 -14.99 5.76 -16.76
N THR A 102 -15.72 6.82 -17.08
CA THR A 102 -15.24 7.90 -17.94
C THR A 102 -14.32 8.87 -17.19
N ARG A 103 -14.56 9.08 -15.88
CA ARG A 103 -13.82 10.05 -15.07
C ARG A 103 -13.24 9.41 -13.81
N PRO A 104 -12.01 9.79 -13.38
CA PRO A 104 -11.46 9.38 -12.09
C PRO A 104 -12.45 9.66 -10.96
N GLY A 105 -12.64 8.69 -10.07
CA GLY A 105 -13.58 8.78 -8.94
C GLY A 105 -15.06 8.59 -9.30
N GLN A 106 -15.41 8.42 -10.57
CA GLN A 106 -16.80 8.18 -10.98
C GLN A 106 -17.29 6.80 -10.49
N THR A 107 -18.44 6.78 -9.83
CA THR A 107 -19.15 5.54 -9.47
C THR A 107 -19.75 4.90 -10.73
N CYS A 108 -19.56 3.60 -10.96
CA CYS A 108 -20.12 2.91 -12.14
C CYS A 108 -21.65 2.77 -12.06
N GLY A 109 -22.31 2.40 -13.16
CA GLY A 109 -23.77 2.23 -13.22
C GLY A 109 -24.32 1.28 -12.14
N TRP A 110 -23.66 0.15 -11.94
CA TRP A 110 -24.02 -0.83 -10.91
C TRP A 110 -23.98 -0.25 -9.50
N HIS A 111 -22.93 0.49 -9.15
CA HIS A 111 -22.82 1.13 -7.84
C HIS A 111 -23.66 2.40 -7.72
N ARG A 112 -24.09 3.02 -8.84
CA ARG A 112 -25.06 4.13 -8.83
C ARG A 112 -26.48 3.63 -8.56
N SER A 113 -26.86 2.50 -9.16
CA SER A 113 -28.20 1.90 -9.03
C SER A 113 -28.33 1.04 -7.77
N GLY A 114 -27.25 0.35 -7.37
CA GLY A 114 -27.19 -0.62 -6.28
C GLY A 114 -27.18 -0.05 -4.85
N GLY A 115 -27.83 1.09 -4.63
CA GLY A 115 -28.10 1.64 -3.30
C GLY A 115 -29.56 2.06 -3.06
N ARG A 116 -30.44 1.99 -4.08
CA ARG A 116 -31.84 2.47 -3.96
C ARG A 116 -32.94 1.46 -4.30
N GLU A 117 -32.62 0.26 -4.78
CA GLU A 117 -33.63 -0.76 -5.11
C GLU A 117 -34.06 -1.67 -3.94
N LYS A 118 -33.65 -1.40 -2.70
CA LYS A 118 -34.16 -2.13 -1.52
C LYS A 118 -35.33 -1.44 -0.80
N LEU A 119 -35.71 -0.20 -1.17
CA LEU A 119 -36.78 0.55 -0.49
C LEU A 119 -38.15 0.49 -1.18
N GLN A 120 -38.25 0.05 -2.44
CA GLN A 120 -39.54 0.04 -3.16
C GLN A 120 -40.23 -1.33 -3.20
N HIS A 121 -39.52 -2.44 -2.97
CA HIS A 121 -40.14 -3.78 -2.96
C HIS A 121 -40.71 -4.19 -1.59
N GLN A 122 -40.37 -3.49 -0.50
CA GLN A 122 -40.95 -3.77 0.83
C GLN A 122 -42.30 -3.07 1.07
N ARG A 123 -42.67 -2.03 0.30
CA ARG A 123 -43.97 -1.36 0.44
C ARG A 123 -45.15 -2.07 -0.25
N LYS A 124 -44.90 -3.08 -1.11
CA LYS A 124 -45.95 -3.82 -1.81
C LYS A 124 -46.34 -5.16 -1.17
N LYS A 125 -45.74 -5.52 -0.03
CA LYS A 125 -45.94 -6.84 0.62
C LYS A 125 -46.70 -6.79 1.95
N GLY A 126 -47.31 -5.64 2.28
CA GLY A 126 -48.04 -5.40 3.54
C GLY A 126 -49.52 -5.06 3.37
N GLU A 127 -50.11 -5.28 2.19
CA GLU A 127 -51.56 -5.14 1.96
C GLU A 127 -52.09 -6.45 1.38
N ARG A 128 -52.36 -7.41 2.26
CA ARG A 128 -53.37 -8.48 2.09
C ARG A 128 -53.84 -8.91 3.47
#